data_AF-A0A2N6BT53-F1
#
_entry.id   AF-A0A2N6BT53-F1
#
_cell.length_a   1.000
_cell.length_b   1.000
_cell.length_c   1.000
_cell.angle_alpha   90.00
_cell.angle_beta   90.00
_cell.angle_gamma   90.00
#
_symmetry.space_group_name_H-M   'P 1'
#
loop_
_entity.id
_entity.type
_entity.pdbx_description
1 polymer ?
#
loop_
_entity_poly.entity_id
_entity_poly.type
_entity_poly.pdbx_seq_one_letter_code
_entity_poly.pdbx_strand_id
1 'polypeptide(L)' 'MKEDTLEILEQKLDELMSERDEREANLPAHSIRPHQLLIIEELTERIDELKMRIDALKS' A
#
# COMPACT_ATOMS: atom_id res chain seq x y z
N MET A 1 -7.55 -16.46 -15.77
CA MET A 1 -7.47 -15.09 -16.36
C MET A 1 -7.95 -14.03 -15.38
N LYS A 2 -9.24 -13.99 -14.96
CA LYS A 2 -9.72 -13.04 -13.93
C LYS A 2 -9.19 -13.37 -12.53
N GLU A 3 -9.19 -14.64 -12.12
CA GLU A 3 -8.57 -15.08 -10.85
C GLU A 3 -7.08 -14.74 -10.78
N ASP A 4 -6.29 -15.08 -11.81
CA ASP A 4 -4.85 -14.75 -11.83
C ASP A 4 -4.60 -13.24 -11.69
N THR A 5 -5.50 -12.40 -12.23
CA THR A 5 -5.39 -10.94 -12.09
C THR A 5 -5.75 -10.48 -10.67
N LEU A 6 -6.72 -11.12 -10.03
CA LEU A 6 -7.10 -10.80 -8.66
C LEU A 6 -5.99 -11.18 -7.68
N GLU A 7 -5.45 -12.39 -7.80
CA GLU A 7 -4.36 -12.90 -6.95
C GLU A 7 -3.10 -12.02 -7.07
N ILE A 8 -2.74 -11.59 -8.29
CA ILE A 8 -1.63 -10.64 -8.50
C ILE A 8 -1.89 -9.29 -7.80
N LEU A 9 -3.11 -8.79 -7.84
CA LEU A 9 -3.45 -7.51 -7.20
C LEU A 9 -3.46 -7.64 -5.68
N GLU A 10 -3.95 -8.76 -5.13
CA GLU A 10 -3.92 -9.06 -3.70
C GLU A 10 -2.49 -9.21 -3.19
N GLN A 11 -1.64 -9.96 -3.90
CA GLN A 11 -0.22 -10.06 -3.55
C GLN A 11 0.46 -8.69 -3.55
N LYS A 12 0.19 -7.86 -4.56
CA LYS A 12 0.74 -6.51 -4.64
C LYS A 12 0.22 -5.60 -3.53
N LEU A 13 -1.04 -5.77 -3.12
CA LEU A 13 -1.62 -5.04 -2.00
C LEU A 13 -0.90 -5.40 -0.70
N ASP A 14 -0.66 -6.69 -0.45
CA ASP A 14 0.07 -7.16 0.73
C ASP A 14 1.51 -6.64 0.76
N GLU A 15 2.21 -6.66 -0.37
CA GLU A 15 3.56 -6.10 -0.50
C GLU A 15 3.60 -4.60 -0.14
N LEU A 16 2.69 -3.81 -0.69
CA LEU A 16 2.64 -2.37 -0.42
C LEU A 16 2.24 -2.08 1.03
N MET A 17 1.32 -2.85 1.60
CA MET A 17 0.95 -2.72 3.00
C MET A 17 2.14 -3.01 3.92
N SER A 18 2.89 -4.10 3.68
CA SER A 18 4.11 -4.42 4.42
C SER A 18 5.14 -3.31 4.30
N GLU A 19 5.36 -2.81 3.09
CA GLU A 19 6.31 -1.73 2.82
C GLU A 19 5.93 -0.40 3.52
N ARG A 20 4.64 -0.09 3.60
CA ARG A 20 4.12 1.09 4.33
C ARG A 20 4.29 0.93 5.84
N ASP A 21 3.94 -0.24 6.38
CA ASP A 21 4.07 -0.56 7.81
C ASP A 21 5.54 -0.54 8.26
N GLU A 22 6.45 -1.09 7.44
CA GLU A 22 7.89 -1.03 7.69
C GLU A 22 8.42 0.41 7.71
N ARG A 23 7.95 1.28 6.80
CA ARG A 23 8.37 2.68 6.80
C ARG A 23 7.84 3.45 8.01
N GLU A 24 6.59 3.23 8.39
CA GLU A 24 5.99 3.80 9.60
C GLU A 24 6.77 3.38 10.85
N ALA A 25 7.09 2.08 10.97
CA ALA A 25 7.87 1.54 12.10
C ALA A 25 9.29 2.11 12.18
N ASN A 26 9.87 2.49 11.02
CA ASN A 26 11.20 3.07 10.93
C ASN A 26 11.21 4.61 11.04
N LEU A 27 10.06 5.26 11.27
CA LEU A 27 10.03 6.71 11.47
C LEU A 27 10.73 7.11 12.77
N PRO A 28 11.63 8.12 12.74
CA PRO A 28 12.28 8.58 13.95
C PRO A 28 11.31 9.39 14.82
N ALA A 29 11.22 9.08 16.12
CA ALA A 29 10.24 9.66 17.04
C ALA A 29 10.27 11.19 17.19
N HIS A 30 11.39 11.85 16.91
CA HIS A 30 11.57 13.30 17.13
C HIS A 30 12.09 14.06 15.92
N SER A 31 12.29 13.40 14.78
CA SER A 31 12.95 14.00 13.62
C SER A 31 12.36 13.51 12.29
N ILE A 32 11.04 13.33 12.26
CA ILE A 32 10.30 12.97 11.05
C ILE A 32 10.51 14.06 10.00
N ARG A 33 11.04 13.67 8.85
CA ARG A 33 11.23 14.58 7.72
C ARG A 33 9.98 14.57 6.84
N PRO A 34 9.55 15.71 6.26
CA PRO A 34 8.36 15.78 5.42
C PRO A 34 8.32 14.75 4.29
N HIS A 35 9.45 14.47 3.64
CA HIS A 35 9.50 13.45 2.58
C HIS A 35 9.21 12.03 3.09
N GLN A 36 9.47 11.72 4.36
CA GLN A 36 9.18 10.40 4.91
C GLN A 36 7.68 10.20 5.06
N LEU A 37 6.96 11.26 5.46
CA LEU A 37 5.50 11.26 5.49
C LEU A 37 4.92 11.19 4.09
N LEU A 38 5.46 11.99 3.14
CA LEU A 38 5.01 11.97 1.75
C LEU A 38 5.10 10.56 1.14
N ILE A 39 6.19 9.83 1.40
CA ILE A 39 6.32 8.44 0.91
C ILE A 39 5.24 7.53 1.51
N ILE A 40 4.92 7.69 2.80
CA ILE A 40 3.87 6.91 3.47
C ILE A 40 2.49 7.29 2.92
N GLU A 41 2.24 8.57 2.66
CA GLU A 41 1.01 9.07 2.03
C GLU A 41 0.85 8.48 0.62
N GLU A 42 1.88 8.53 -0.22
CA GLU A 42 1.87 7.95 -1.57
C GLU A 42 1.60 6.43 -1.55
N LEU A 43 2.23 5.71 -0.61
CA LEU A 43 1.96 4.27 -0.42
C LEU A 43 0.51 4.01 0.00
N THR A 44 -0.01 4.85 0.89
CA THR A 44 -1.40 4.73 1.40
C THR A 44 -2.40 4.98 0.28
N GLU A 45 -2.22 6.03 -0.52
CA GLU A 45 -3.05 6.31 -1.71
C GLU A 45 -3.02 5.12 -2.68
N ARG A 46 -1.83 4.55 -2.93
CA ARG A 46 -1.69 3.41 -3.83
C ARG A 46 -2.37 2.14 -3.33
N ILE A 47 -2.32 1.90 -2.01
CA ILE A 47 -3.04 0.81 -1.33
C ILE A 47 -4.55 0.97 -1.53
N ASP A 48 -5.07 2.18 -1.35
CA ASP A 48 -6.51 2.43 -1.47
C ASP A 48 -7.00 2.27 -2.92
N GLU A 49 -6.23 2.74 -3.91
CA GLU A 49 -6.50 2.47 -5.34
C GLU A 49 -6.57 0.96 -5.64
N LEU A 50 -5.63 0.18 -5.08
CA LEU A 50 -5.56 -1.27 -5.27
C LEU A 50 -6.76 -1.97 -4.62
N LYS A 51 -7.14 -1.57 -3.40
CA LYS A 51 -8.34 -2.08 -2.72
C LYS A 51 -9.59 -1.83 -3.54
N MET A 52 -9.79 -0.60 -4.02
CA MET A 52 -10.95 -0.26 -4.86
C MET A 52 -10.99 -1.13 -6.13
N ARG A 53 -9.84 -1.40 -6.74
CA ARG A 53 -9.76 -2.24 -7.94
C ARG A 53 -10.05 -3.71 -7.63
N ILE A 54 -9.57 -4.23 -6.51
CA ILE A 54 -9.86 -5.59 -6.04
C ILE A 54 -11.35 -5.73 -5.75
N ASP A 55 -11.94 -4.78 -5.04
CA ASP A 55 -13.38 -4.78 -4.73
C ASP A 55 -14.22 -4.75 -6.01
N ALA A 56 -13.83 -3.92 -6.99
CA ALA A 56 -14.49 -3.88 -8.30
C ALA A 56 -14.37 -5.17 -9.12
N LEU A 57 -13.34 -6.00 -8.87
CA LEU A 57 -13.16 -7.29 -9.52
C LEU A 57 -13.87 -8.44 -8.79
N LYS A 58 -14.10 -8.29 -7.48
CA LYS A 58 -14.84 -9.23 -6.64
C LYS A 58 -16.36 -9.04 -6.73
N SER A 59 -16.81 -7.83 -7.04
CA SER A 59 -18.23 -7.50 -7.29
C SER A 59 -18.73 -8.02 -8.64
#